data_AF-A0AAV1D5Q8-F1
#
_entry.id   AF-A0AAV1D5Q8-F1
#
_cell.length_a   1.000
_cell.length_b   1.000
_cell.length_c   1.000
_cell.angle_alpha   90.00
_cell.angle_beta   90.00
_cell.angle_gamma   90.00
#
_symmetry.space_group_name_H-M   'P 1'
#
loop_
_entity.id
_entity.type
_entity.pdbx_description
1 polymer ?
#
loop_
_entity_poly.entity_id
_entity_poly.type
_entity_poly.pdbx_seq_one_letter_code
_entity_poly.pdbx_strand_id
1 'polypeptide(L)'
;MSTKMLIRFLLFQLFLYFSCFIIHPSISQTFPDSASNVGVRGQWHLLQESIGISAMHMQLLHNNKVVIFDRTDFGKSNLSLPGGRCRNDKNEVVLKVDCTAHSVLYDIETNQFRPLMVQTDTWCSSGAVIPDGALIQTGGFNDGDHIVRRFVPCDDNRCDWEEFPGTLVNRRWYASNQILPDGRIIIVGGRGQFNYEFYNPRGNSAFQLDFLRETSDESENNLYPFLHLLPDGNLFIFANTRSIVFDYKQNRLVREFPSMPGDVSRNYPSSGSSVLLPIDENVHTEVEILICGGSSPDAFNSARRGNFPRASSTCGRLRIYDDNPAWKMETMPVPRVMGDMLILPNGQVIIVNGAMLGCAGWENARSPVTRPLIYNPNGSENNRFAVMETASRPRLYHSTAILMTDGRVLVGGSNPHIFYQFSSEEFPTDLSLEAFSPPYFAPTYDSVRPRIVGFNPAIRYRRSFSVTFRVSDFLGSENLSVRIVAPSFTTHSFSMNQRMIILKGVNVTRVAASTYNVVSIGPSRVEVAPQGFYMLFVVHGETPSTGQWVNLS
;
A
#
# COMPACT_ATOMS: atom_id res chain seq x y z
N MET A 1 9.46 26.87 -72.28
CA MET A 1 8.95 28.20 -71.87
C MET A 1 8.06 27.95 -70.67
N SER A 2 8.43 28.16 -69.40
CA SER A 2 8.77 29.39 -68.65
C SER A 2 7.86 29.34 -67.38
N THR A 3 8.40 29.07 -66.17
CA THR A 3 8.63 30.06 -65.06
C THR A 3 7.35 30.34 -64.23
N LYS A 4 7.16 29.78 -63.02
CA LYS A 4 7.47 30.26 -61.64
C LYS A 4 6.64 31.46 -61.09
N MET A 5 6.22 31.32 -59.81
CA MET A 5 6.04 32.35 -58.73
C MET A 5 4.78 33.26 -58.78
N LEU A 6 4.10 33.76 -57.72
CA LEU A 6 4.33 33.92 -56.26
C LEU A 6 3.05 34.49 -55.51
N ILE A 7 2.80 34.06 -54.24
CA ILE A 7 2.55 34.85 -52.99
C ILE A 7 1.25 35.66 -52.63
N ARG A 8 0.71 35.34 -51.40
CA ARG A 8 0.07 36.16 -50.30
C ARG A 8 -1.36 36.76 -50.47
N PHE A 9 -2.26 36.98 -49.49
CA PHE A 9 -2.47 36.72 -48.03
C PHE A 9 -3.92 37.21 -47.65
N LEU A 10 -4.60 36.61 -46.62
CA LEU A 10 -5.69 37.14 -45.72
C LEU A 10 -7.04 37.61 -46.37
N LEU A 11 -8.29 37.45 -45.88
CA LEU A 11 -8.95 37.17 -44.58
C LEU A 11 -10.47 36.87 -44.80
N PHE A 12 -11.08 36.07 -43.90
CA PHE A 12 -12.50 36.09 -43.42
C PHE A 12 -13.64 35.84 -44.45
N GLN A 13 -14.73 35.08 -44.20
CA GLN A 13 -15.44 34.70 -42.97
C GLN A 13 -16.53 33.63 -43.26
N LEU A 14 -17.01 32.98 -42.18
CA LEU A 14 -18.24 32.15 -42.04
C LEU A 14 -18.28 30.75 -42.67
N PHE A 15 -17.99 29.73 -41.84
CA PHE A 15 -18.69 28.45 -41.89
C PHE A 15 -19.11 28.04 -40.46
N LEU A 16 -20.38 27.67 -40.32
CA LEU A 16 -21.06 27.30 -39.09
C LEU A 16 -20.44 26.06 -38.44
N TYR A 17 -20.10 26.17 -37.15
CA TYR A 17 -19.80 25.05 -36.27
C TYR A 17 -21.10 24.36 -35.86
N PHE A 18 -21.28 23.10 -36.27
CA PHE A 18 -22.15 22.16 -35.56
C PHE A 18 -21.27 21.38 -34.57
N SER A 19 -21.20 21.87 -33.34
CA SER A 19 -20.59 21.15 -32.22
C SER A 19 -21.57 20.07 -31.73
N CYS A 20 -21.28 18.82 -32.10
CA CYS A 20 -21.85 17.67 -31.43
C CYS A 20 -21.25 17.58 -30.02
N PHE A 21 -21.98 18.05 -29.01
CA PHE A 21 -21.66 17.78 -27.61
C PHE A 21 -21.90 16.28 -27.34
N ILE A 22 -20.82 15.49 -27.31
CA ILE A 22 -20.85 14.18 -26.68
C ILE A 22 -20.94 14.42 -25.18
N ILE A 23 -22.14 14.29 -24.62
CA ILE A 23 -22.38 14.31 -23.18
C ILE A 23 -21.77 13.02 -22.63
N HIS A 24 -20.60 13.10 -22.01
CA HIS A 24 -20.13 12.01 -21.14
C HIS A 24 -21.04 11.98 -19.91
N PRO A 25 -21.75 10.86 -19.63
CA PRO A 25 -22.50 10.75 -18.40
C PRO A 25 -21.50 10.70 -17.24
N SER A 26 -21.37 11.81 -16.52
CA SER A 26 -20.73 11.83 -15.21
C SER A 26 -21.53 10.89 -14.31
N ILE A 27 -21.02 9.68 -14.07
CA ILE A 27 -21.60 8.77 -13.08
C ILE A 27 -21.35 9.42 -11.72
N SER A 28 -22.34 10.18 -11.25
CA SER A 28 -22.31 10.84 -9.95
C SER A 28 -22.35 9.79 -8.84
N GLN A 29 -21.51 9.96 -7.82
CA GLN A 29 -21.48 9.13 -6.61
C GLN A 29 -22.66 9.51 -5.70
N THR A 30 -23.90 9.33 -6.17
CA THR A 30 -25.09 9.68 -5.37
C THR A 30 -25.28 8.63 -4.28
N PHE A 31 -24.92 8.98 -3.05
CA PHE A 31 -25.36 8.29 -1.84
C PHE A 31 -26.13 9.30 -0.99
N PRO A 32 -27.18 8.90 -0.26
CA PRO A 32 -27.91 9.82 0.60
C PRO A 32 -27.00 10.39 1.70
N ASP A 33 -26.86 11.72 1.72
CA ASP A 33 -26.27 12.44 2.83
C ASP A 33 -27.31 12.62 3.93
N SER A 34 -27.16 11.84 5.01
CA SER A 34 -27.85 12.08 6.26
C SER A 34 -27.09 13.14 7.06
N ALA A 35 -27.80 14.15 7.53
CA ALA A 35 -27.26 15.32 8.23
C ALA A 35 -26.42 14.98 9.49
N SER A 36 -25.35 15.78 9.64
CA SER A 36 -24.66 16.20 10.87
C SER A 36 -24.43 15.17 12.00
N ASN A 37 -23.39 14.34 11.84
CA ASN A 37 -22.56 13.91 12.97
C ASN A 37 -21.09 14.08 12.55
N VAL A 38 -20.46 15.15 13.02
CA VAL A 38 -19.07 15.51 12.65
C VAL A 38 -18.13 14.34 12.95
N GLY A 39 -17.39 13.89 11.93
CA GLY A 39 -16.34 12.86 12.06
C GLY A 39 -16.79 11.40 11.95
N VAL A 40 -18.10 11.09 11.91
CA VAL A 40 -18.59 9.69 11.86
C VAL A 40 -18.27 8.98 10.53
N ARG A 41 -18.04 9.73 9.45
CA ARG A 41 -17.57 9.20 8.15
C ARG A 41 -16.05 9.40 7.95
N GLY A 42 -15.32 9.76 9.01
CA GLY A 42 -13.92 10.17 8.96
C GLY A 42 -13.73 11.61 8.45
N GLN A 43 -12.47 12.06 8.40
CA GLN A 43 -12.09 13.41 8.00
C GLN A 43 -10.78 13.43 7.23
N TRP A 44 -10.66 14.33 6.25
CA TRP A 44 -9.43 14.55 5.48
C TRP A 44 -8.67 15.77 6.01
N HIS A 45 -7.35 15.67 6.05
CA HIS A 45 -6.44 16.72 6.46
C HIS A 45 -5.35 16.87 5.42
N LEU A 46 -5.21 18.05 4.83
CA LEU A 46 -4.04 18.38 4.04
C LEU A 46 -2.83 18.54 4.97
N LEU A 47 -1.74 17.84 4.67
CA LEU A 47 -0.50 17.91 5.43
C LEU A 47 0.54 18.78 4.72
N GLN A 48 0.73 18.53 3.42
CA GLN A 48 1.68 19.26 2.57
C GLN A 48 1.04 19.51 1.22
N GLU A 49 1.08 20.75 0.73
CA GLU A 49 0.66 21.06 -0.65
C GLU A 49 1.60 20.42 -1.68
N SER A 50 2.87 20.25 -1.32
CA SER A 50 3.87 19.59 -2.14
C SER A 50 5.04 19.10 -1.28
N ILE A 51 5.47 17.86 -1.49
CA ILE A 51 6.77 17.35 -1.02
C ILE A 51 7.84 17.35 -2.12
N GLY A 52 7.51 17.92 -3.29
CA GLY A 52 8.40 18.07 -4.43
C GLY A 52 8.56 16.83 -5.33
N ILE A 53 8.07 15.67 -4.93
CA ILE A 53 8.06 14.41 -5.69
C ILE A 53 6.66 13.77 -5.65
N SER A 54 6.34 12.87 -6.58
CA SER A 54 5.12 12.06 -6.46
C SER A 54 5.38 10.89 -5.51
N ALA A 55 4.43 10.60 -4.62
CA ALA A 55 4.62 9.55 -3.62
C ALA A 55 4.26 8.16 -4.17
N MET A 56 5.09 7.64 -5.10
CA MET A 56 4.89 6.34 -5.73
C MET A 56 5.15 5.15 -4.79
N HIS A 57 6.07 5.31 -3.85
CA HIS A 57 6.39 4.30 -2.84
C HIS A 57 6.45 4.95 -1.45
N MET A 58 5.94 4.25 -0.44
CA MET A 58 6.03 4.70 0.96
C MET A 58 6.34 3.55 1.92
N GLN A 59 7.13 3.84 2.94
CA GLN A 59 7.37 2.97 4.10
C GLN A 59 7.48 3.81 5.37
N LEU A 60 6.64 3.51 6.37
CA LEU A 60 6.80 4.03 7.74
C LEU A 60 7.93 3.29 8.46
N LEU A 61 8.83 4.03 9.10
CA LEU A 61 9.95 3.52 9.89
C LEU A 61 9.70 3.69 11.40
N HIS A 62 10.46 2.95 12.20
CA HIS A 62 10.27 2.85 13.66
C HIS A 62 10.59 4.13 14.45
N ASN A 63 10.99 5.21 13.77
CA ASN A 63 11.23 6.53 14.35
C ASN A 63 10.20 7.57 13.89
N ASN A 64 9.00 7.14 13.50
CA ASN A 64 7.90 8.01 13.06
C ASN A 64 8.23 8.83 11.81
N LYS A 65 9.19 8.38 11.00
CA LYS A 65 9.49 8.97 9.69
C LYS A 65 9.04 8.04 8.58
N VAL A 66 8.59 8.63 7.47
CA VAL A 66 8.19 7.93 6.27
C VAL A 66 9.23 8.19 5.20
N VAL A 67 9.82 7.12 4.67
CA VAL A 67 10.61 7.21 3.45
C VAL A 67 9.64 7.16 2.28
N ILE A 68 9.66 8.21 1.47
CA ILE A 68 8.81 8.37 0.29
C ILE A 68 9.74 8.51 -0.92
N PHE A 69 9.45 7.82 -2.01
CA PHE A 69 10.27 7.94 -3.20
C PHE A 69 9.52 7.69 -4.50
N ASP A 70 10.04 8.32 -5.53
CA ASP A 70 9.61 8.28 -6.90
C ASP A 70 10.75 7.72 -7.78
N ARG A 71 10.48 7.55 -9.07
CA ARG A 71 11.48 7.18 -10.07
C ARG A 71 12.35 8.35 -10.50
N THR A 72 13.54 8.05 -11.02
CA THR A 72 14.57 9.06 -11.34
C THR A 72 14.55 9.58 -12.77
N ASP A 73 13.69 9.02 -13.63
CA ASP A 73 13.63 9.29 -15.06
C ASP A 73 12.34 10.02 -15.49
N PHE A 74 11.66 10.69 -14.56
CA PHE A 74 10.55 11.62 -14.89
C PHE A 74 11.02 12.99 -15.39
N GLY A 75 12.30 13.32 -15.21
CA GLY A 75 12.81 14.68 -15.36
C GLY A 75 12.98 15.37 -14.00
N LYS A 76 13.07 16.71 -14.00
CA LYS A 76 13.39 17.47 -12.79
C LYS A 76 12.21 17.41 -11.82
N SER A 77 12.46 17.00 -10.57
CA SER A 77 11.47 17.14 -9.51
C SER A 77 11.40 18.58 -9.00
N ASN A 78 10.38 18.88 -8.19
CA ASN A 78 10.18 20.19 -7.56
C ASN A 78 10.95 20.33 -6.24
N LEU A 79 11.98 19.50 -6.01
CA LEU A 79 12.83 19.56 -4.82
C LEU A 79 14.31 19.43 -5.19
N SER A 80 15.14 20.39 -4.82
CA SER A 80 16.58 20.33 -5.07
C SER A 80 17.33 19.51 -4.03
N LEU A 81 18.40 18.83 -4.44
CA LEU A 81 19.34 18.19 -3.53
C LEU A 81 20.22 19.23 -2.83
N PRO A 82 20.58 19.04 -1.55
CA PRO A 82 21.42 19.98 -0.82
C PRO A 82 22.89 19.87 -1.26
N GLY A 83 23.64 20.96 -1.10
CA GLY A 83 25.10 20.97 -1.27
C GLY A 83 25.60 20.75 -2.70
N GLY A 84 24.77 21.01 -3.71
CA GLY A 84 25.14 20.83 -5.12
C GLY A 84 25.32 19.37 -5.53
N ARG A 85 24.80 18.42 -4.75
CA ARG A 85 24.80 17.00 -5.12
C ARG A 85 23.91 16.79 -6.34
N CYS A 86 24.37 15.96 -7.28
CA CYS A 86 23.62 15.58 -8.46
C CYS A 86 23.83 14.10 -8.78
N ARG A 87 22.79 13.44 -9.27
CA ARG A 87 22.86 12.15 -9.97
C ARG A 87 23.51 12.40 -11.32
N ASN A 88 24.52 11.60 -11.66
CA ASN A 88 25.21 11.67 -12.95
C ASN A 88 25.11 10.30 -13.61
N ASP A 89 24.17 10.13 -14.52
CA ASP A 89 24.01 8.90 -15.28
C ASP A 89 24.05 9.20 -16.79
N LYS A 90 25.07 8.64 -17.45
CA LYS A 90 25.24 8.79 -18.90
C LYS A 90 24.21 8.00 -19.69
N ASN A 91 23.59 7.00 -19.07
CA ASN A 91 22.60 6.13 -19.71
C ASN A 91 21.17 6.66 -19.53
N GLU A 92 20.91 7.49 -18.52
CA GLU A 92 19.61 8.12 -18.25
C GLU A 92 19.04 8.85 -19.47
N VAL A 93 17.82 8.52 -19.89
CA VAL A 93 17.25 9.02 -21.14
C VAL A 93 16.71 10.45 -21.03
N VAL A 94 16.31 10.89 -19.83
CA VAL A 94 15.72 12.23 -19.64
C VAL A 94 16.74 13.27 -19.17
N LEU A 95 17.43 13.02 -18.04
CA LEU A 95 18.40 13.95 -17.45
C LEU A 95 19.73 13.25 -17.15
N LYS A 96 20.75 13.55 -17.95
CA LYS A 96 22.11 13.01 -17.73
C LYS A 96 22.76 13.50 -16.43
N VAL A 97 22.41 14.73 -16.04
CA VAL A 97 22.81 15.35 -14.77
C VAL A 97 21.55 15.88 -14.12
N ASP A 98 21.21 15.33 -12.96
CA ASP A 98 20.03 15.72 -12.22
C ASP A 98 20.40 16.11 -10.78
N CYS A 99 20.16 17.36 -10.43
CA CYS A 99 20.44 17.90 -9.09
C CYS A 99 19.16 18.03 -8.25
N THR A 100 18.08 17.38 -8.67
CA THR A 100 16.81 17.30 -7.95
C THR A 100 16.67 15.96 -7.21
N ALA A 101 15.86 15.95 -6.16
CA ALA A 101 15.65 14.78 -5.32
C ALA A 101 14.47 13.97 -5.82
N HIS A 102 14.61 12.64 -5.84
CA HIS A 102 13.52 11.69 -6.17
C HIS A 102 13.13 10.82 -4.97
N SER A 103 13.61 11.19 -3.79
CA SER A 103 13.23 10.59 -2.52
C SER A 103 13.22 11.66 -1.44
N VAL A 104 12.32 11.50 -0.46
CA VAL A 104 12.24 12.35 0.72
C VAL A 104 12.09 11.52 1.98
N LEU A 105 12.58 12.06 3.09
CA LEU A 105 12.25 11.59 4.43
C LEU A 105 11.24 12.57 5.02
N TYR A 106 10.02 12.12 5.26
CA TYR A 106 8.92 12.88 5.85
C TYR A 106 8.78 12.53 7.33
N ASP A 107 8.70 13.53 8.20
CA ASP A 107 8.54 13.41 9.64
C ASP A 107 7.07 13.70 9.99
N ILE A 108 6.37 12.68 10.50
CA ILE A 108 4.92 12.76 10.73
C ILE A 108 4.57 13.66 11.93
N GLU A 109 5.48 13.81 12.88
CA GLU A 109 5.24 14.57 14.11
C GLU A 109 5.38 16.06 13.86
N THR A 110 6.44 16.44 13.16
CA THR A 110 6.73 17.85 12.84
C THR A 110 6.06 18.32 11.57
N ASN A 111 5.52 17.40 10.76
CA ASN A 111 5.02 17.66 9.42
C ASN A 111 6.08 18.39 8.57
N GLN A 112 7.31 17.90 8.59
CA GLN A 112 8.42 18.42 7.77
C GLN A 112 9.01 17.32 6.90
N PHE A 113 9.68 17.68 5.81
CA PHE A 113 10.38 16.73 4.96
C PHE A 113 11.75 17.26 4.56
N ARG A 114 12.64 16.34 4.17
CA ARG A 114 13.93 16.66 3.58
C ARG A 114 14.22 15.76 2.37
N PRO A 115 14.98 16.25 1.38
CA PRO A 115 15.44 15.43 0.26
C PRO A 115 16.38 14.30 0.71
N LEU A 116 16.27 13.18 0.02
CA LEU A 116 17.19 12.04 0.04
C LEU A 116 17.82 11.89 -1.35
N MET A 117 19.06 11.41 -1.38
CA MET A 117 19.77 11.10 -2.61
C MET A 117 19.51 9.63 -2.98
N VAL A 118 18.96 9.40 -4.16
CA VAL A 118 18.89 8.07 -4.77
C VAL A 118 19.60 8.12 -6.12
N GLN A 119 20.48 7.17 -6.39
CA GLN A 119 21.38 7.15 -7.54
C GLN A 119 20.82 6.34 -8.70
N THR A 120 20.17 5.21 -8.43
CA THR A 120 19.62 4.33 -9.47
C THR A 120 18.10 4.37 -9.48
N ASP A 121 17.47 4.05 -10.60
CA ASP A 121 16.01 4.22 -10.76
C ASP A 121 15.19 3.21 -9.94
N THR A 122 14.31 3.69 -9.07
CA THR A 122 13.48 2.88 -8.18
C THR A 122 12.13 2.47 -8.80
N TRP A 123 11.87 2.83 -10.06
CA TRP A 123 10.58 2.62 -10.71
C TRP A 123 10.09 1.16 -10.62
N CYS A 124 8.88 0.98 -10.10
CA CYS A 124 8.23 -0.32 -9.88
C CYS A 124 9.10 -1.32 -9.11
N SER A 125 9.75 -0.82 -8.08
CA SER A 125 10.47 -1.67 -7.13
C SER A 125 9.56 -2.18 -6.03
N SER A 126 10.15 -2.90 -5.07
CA SER A 126 9.48 -3.42 -3.87
C SER A 126 10.40 -3.31 -2.66
N GLY A 127 9.88 -3.54 -1.45
CA GLY A 127 10.72 -3.51 -0.26
C GLY A 127 10.10 -4.17 0.96
N ALA A 128 10.91 -4.32 2.00
CA ALA A 128 10.51 -4.73 3.33
C ALA A 128 11.51 -4.21 4.38
N VAL A 129 11.04 -4.06 5.62
CA VAL A 129 11.90 -3.71 6.77
C VAL A 129 12.43 -5.00 7.40
N ILE A 130 13.74 -5.09 7.59
CA ILE A 130 14.40 -6.23 8.26
C ILE A 130 14.42 -6.03 9.79
N PRO A 131 14.74 -7.07 10.59
CA PRO A 131 14.60 -6.99 12.05
C PRO A 131 15.41 -5.89 12.75
N ASP A 132 16.48 -5.38 12.13
CA ASP A 132 17.28 -4.26 12.67
C ASP A 132 16.62 -2.88 12.46
N GLY A 133 15.48 -2.82 11.76
CA GLY A 133 14.74 -1.59 11.47
C GLY A 133 15.13 -0.91 10.16
N ALA A 134 16.12 -1.42 9.42
CA ALA A 134 16.48 -0.89 8.11
C ALA A 134 15.46 -1.32 7.04
N LEU A 135 15.12 -0.38 6.16
CA LEU A 135 14.38 -0.67 4.94
C LEU A 135 15.32 -1.23 3.89
N ILE A 136 14.96 -2.38 3.33
CA ILE A 136 15.59 -2.96 2.14
C ILE A 136 14.62 -2.79 0.98
N GLN A 137 15.04 -2.06 -0.03
CA GLN A 137 14.35 -1.87 -1.29
C GLN A 137 15.08 -2.68 -2.36
N THR A 138 14.32 -3.34 -3.25
CA THR A 138 14.86 -4.25 -4.26
C THR A 138 14.29 -3.95 -5.64
N GLY A 139 15.18 -3.95 -6.63
CA GLY A 139 14.82 -3.77 -8.02
C GLY A 139 14.54 -2.31 -8.39
N GLY A 140 13.85 -2.15 -9.51
CA GLY A 140 13.70 -0.86 -10.18
C GLY A 140 13.64 -1.03 -11.70
N PHE A 141 13.96 0.04 -12.41
CA PHE A 141 14.03 0.05 -13.87
C PHE A 141 15.45 0.40 -14.33
N ASN A 142 15.82 -0.01 -15.55
CA ASN A 142 17.11 0.31 -16.16
C ASN A 142 18.32 0.04 -15.23
N ASP A 143 19.02 1.07 -14.77
CA ASP A 143 20.18 0.96 -13.87
C ASP A 143 19.82 0.50 -12.45
N GLY A 144 18.53 0.49 -12.11
CA GLY A 144 17.97 0.06 -10.83
C GLY A 144 17.54 -1.39 -10.74
N ASP A 145 17.47 -2.13 -11.85
CA ASP A 145 16.71 -3.38 -11.91
C ASP A 145 17.42 -4.62 -11.32
N HIS A 146 18.72 -4.53 -11.03
CA HIS A 146 19.50 -5.52 -10.27
C HIS A 146 20.07 -4.95 -8.96
N ILE A 147 19.46 -3.88 -8.44
CA ILE A 147 19.98 -3.13 -7.29
C ILE A 147 19.23 -3.52 -6.01
N VAL A 148 19.97 -3.56 -4.90
CA VAL A 148 19.41 -3.46 -3.56
C VAL A 148 19.78 -2.11 -2.97
N ARG A 149 18.81 -1.40 -2.39
CA ARG A 149 19.05 -0.16 -1.66
C ARG A 149 18.66 -0.35 -0.20
N ARG A 150 19.48 0.13 0.72
CA ARG A 150 19.26 0.07 2.16
C ARG A 150 19.10 1.46 2.71
N PHE A 151 18.12 1.64 3.59
CA PHE A 151 17.93 2.88 4.32
C PHE A 151 17.83 2.59 5.82
N VAL A 152 18.76 3.14 6.59
CA VAL A 152 18.74 3.07 8.05
C VAL A 152 18.10 4.34 8.60
N PRO A 153 17.01 4.25 9.39
CA PRO A 153 16.40 5.42 10.00
C PRO A 153 17.38 6.16 10.93
N CYS A 154 17.25 7.48 10.97
CA CYS A 154 18.03 8.36 11.83
C CYS A 154 17.19 9.53 12.35
N ASP A 155 17.55 10.01 13.54
CA ASP A 155 16.88 11.15 14.16
C ASP A 155 17.62 12.47 13.92
N ASP A 156 18.94 12.39 13.70
CA ASP A 156 19.83 13.53 13.42
C ASP A 156 19.81 14.03 11.97
N ASN A 157 18.94 13.46 11.13
CA ASN A 157 18.77 13.79 9.72
C ASN A 157 20.01 13.56 8.83
N ARG A 158 20.97 12.72 9.24
CA ARG A 158 22.18 12.40 8.45
C ARG A 158 22.10 11.12 7.61
N CYS A 159 21.03 10.34 7.75
CA CYS A 159 20.79 9.12 6.97
C CYS A 159 20.45 9.44 5.51
N ASP A 160 20.94 8.61 4.62
CA ASP A 160 20.66 8.64 3.19
C ASP A 160 20.64 7.19 2.66
N TRP A 161 20.31 6.99 1.39
CA TRP A 161 20.32 5.66 0.78
C TRP A 161 21.74 5.11 0.62
N GLU A 162 21.91 3.83 0.96
CA GLU A 162 23.07 3.02 0.61
C GLU A 162 22.67 2.08 -0.54
N GLU A 163 23.39 2.10 -1.66
CA GLU A 163 23.05 1.26 -2.82
C GLU A 163 24.11 0.18 -3.06
N PHE A 164 23.65 -1.02 -3.38
CA PHE A 164 24.47 -2.21 -3.59
C PHE A 164 24.19 -2.78 -4.99
N PRO A 165 24.90 -2.29 -6.03
CA PRO A 165 24.69 -2.74 -7.39
C PRO A 165 25.04 -4.20 -7.63
N GLY A 166 24.27 -4.87 -8.50
CA GLY A 166 24.53 -6.26 -8.89
C GLY A 166 24.26 -7.29 -7.78
N THR A 167 23.48 -6.92 -6.76
CA THR A 167 23.15 -7.80 -5.63
C THR A 167 22.05 -8.80 -5.98
N LEU A 168 21.16 -8.44 -6.92
CA LEU A 168 20.09 -9.33 -7.38
C LEU A 168 20.58 -10.20 -8.55
N VAL A 169 20.18 -11.47 -8.54
CA VAL A 169 20.54 -12.44 -9.58
C VAL A 169 19.77 -12.19 -10.87
N ASN A 170 18.48 -11.86 -10.74
CA ASN A 170 17.62 -11.53 -11.86
C ASN A 170 17.11 -10.10 -11.76
N ARG A 171 16.75 -9.54 -12.92
CA ARG A 171 16.03 -8.29 -13.05
C ARG A 171 14.76 -8.31 -12.19
N ARG A 172 14.55 -7.31 -11.32
CA ARG A 172 13.33 -7.16 -10.53
C ARG A 172 12.63 -5.84 -10.85
N TRP A 173 11.62 -5.91 -11.71
CA TRP A 173 10.75 -4.79 -12.06
C TRP A 173 9.29 -5.27 -11.96
N TYR A 174 8.45 -4.67 -11.12
CA TYR A 174 7.14 -5.18 -10.69
C TYR A 174 7.17 -6.52 -9.91
N ALA A 175 8.22 -6.74 -9.11
CA ALA A 175 8.32 -7.90 -8.20
C ALA A 175 7.67 -7.59 -6.84
N SER A 176 7.28 -8.62 -6.07
CA SER A 176 6.80 -8.43 -4.69
C SER A 176 7.83 -8.88 -3.66
N ASN A 177 7.87 -8.23 -2.50
CA ASN A 177 8.69 -8.62 -1.36
C ASN A 177 7.85 -9.11 -0.18
N GLN A 178 8.40 -10.05 0.58
CA GLN A 178 7.83 -10.49 1.86
C GLN A 178 8.95 -10.78 2.87
N ILE A 179 8.88 -10.14 4.04
CA ILE A 179 9.73 -10.48 5.19
C ILE A 179 9.37 -11.88 5.71
N LEU A 180 10.39 -12.70 5.97
CA LEU A 180 10.27 -14.09 6.39
C LEU A 180 10.59 -14.27 7.89
N PRO A 181 10.18 -15.40 8.49
CA PRO A 181 10.43 -15.67 9.90
C PRO A 181 11.92 -15.71 10.31
N ASP A 182 12.82 -15.97 9.37
CA ASP A 182 14.27 -15.98 9.59
C ASP A 182 14.95 -14.63 9.31
N GLY A 183 14.16 -13.57 9.11
CA GLY A 183 14.65 -12.21 8.86
C GLY A 183 15.11 -11.95 7.42
N ARG A 184 15.10 -12.96 6.54
CA ARG A 184 15.35 -12.76 5.11
C ARG A 184 14.13 -12.15 4.43
N ILE A 185 14.35 -11.55 3.26
CA ILE A 185 13.27 -11.09 2.38
C ILE A 185 13.25 -12.02 1.17
N ILE A 186 12.08 -12.60 0.87
CA ILE A 186 11.85 -13.26 -0.41
C ILE A 186 11.37 -12.24 -1.44
N ILE A 187 11.94 -12.32 -2.65
CA ILE A 187 11.62 -11.47 -3.80
C ILE A 187 11.00 -12.36 -4.87
N VAL A 188 9.72 -12.15 -5.19
CA VAL A 188 8.95 -13.04 -6.06
C VAL A 188 8.53 -12.31 -7.33
N GLY A 189 8.85 -12.92 -8.48
CA GLY A 189 8.40 -12.46 -9.78
C GLY A 189 9.09 -11.20 -10.26
N GLY A 190 8.34 -10.39 -11.00
CA GLY A 190 8.85 -9.30 -11.83
C GLY A 190 8.62 -9.58 -13.31
N ARG A 191 8.69 -8.53 -14.12
CA ARG A 191 8.38 -8.59 -15.55
C ARG A 191 9.30 -9.57 -16.28
N GLY A 192 8.70 -10.60 -16.89
CA GLY A 192 9.43 -11.70 -17.53
C GLY A 192 10.19 -12.62 -16.56
N GLN A 193 9.96 -12.53 -15.25
CA GLN A 193 10.62 -13.35 -14.25
C GLN A 193 9.64 -14.34 -13.61
N PHE A 194 9.78 -15.61 -13.94
CA PHE A 194 8.98 -16.71 -13.38
C PHE A 194 9.73 -17.44 -12.27
N ASN A 195 10.34 -16.67 -11.37
CA ASN A 195 11.24 -17.19 -10.33
C ASN A 195 11.20 -16.31 -9.08
N TYR A 196 11.74 -16.82 -7.98
CA TYR A 196 11.99 -16.07 -6.76
C TYR A 196 13.47 -16.14 -6.34
N GLU A 197 13.93 -15.16 -5.58
CA GLU A 197 15.24 -15.16 -4.92
C GLU A 197 15.13 -14.55 -3.52
N PHE A 198 16.23 -14.46 -2.79
CA PHE A 198 16.25 -13.87 -1.44
C PHE A 198 17.25 -12.71 -1.36
N TYR A 199 16.90 -11.67 -0.62
CA TYR A 199 17.90 -10.71 -0.13
C TYR A 199 18.82 -11.41 0.88
N ASN A 200 20.13 -11.16 0.76
CA ASN A 200 21.19 -11.83 1.51
C ASN A 200 21.12 -13.37 1.39
N PRO A 201 21.15 -13.93 0.17
CA PRO A 201 20.98 -15.35 -0.02
C PRO A 201 22.25 -16.10 0.42
N ARG A 202 22.11 -17.34 0.91
CA ARG A 202 23.24 -18.26 1.07
C ARG A 202 23.67 -18.73 -0.33
N GLY A 203 24.43 -17.91 -1.04
CA GLY A 203 24.84 -18.10 -2.43
C GLY A 203 23.91 -17.41 -3.45
N ASN A 204 24.40 -17.20 -4.67
CA ASN A 204 23.63 -16.52 -5.72
C ASN A 204 22.75 -17.52 -6.47
N SER A 205 21.48 -17.68 -6.07
CA SER A 205 20.56 -18.58 -6.75
C SER A 205 19.14 -18.02 -6.76
N ALA A 206 18.52 -18.07 -7.95
CA ALA A 206 17.09 -17.90 -8.13
C ALA A 206 16.43 -19.26 -8.34
N PHE A 207 15.20 -19.40 -7.87
CA PHE A 207 14.42 -20.64 -7.86
C PHE A 207 13.21 -20.47 -8.77
N GLN A 208 13.01 -21.42 -9.70
CA GLN A 208 11.88 -21.37 -10.62
C GLN A 208 10.55 -21.51 -9.87
N LEU A 209 9.55 -20.75 -10.32
CA LEU A 209 8.19 -20.79 -9.80
C LEU A 209 7.21 -20.76 -10.97
N ASP A 210 6.91 -21.96 -11.49
CA ASP A 210 6.08 -22.17 -12.68
C ASP A 210 4.69 -21.56 -12.56
N PHE A 211 4.14 -21.48 -11.34
CA PHE A 211 2.88 -20.79 -11.05
C PHE A 211 2.80 -19.37 -11.63
N LEU A 212 3.89 -18.59 -11.58
CA LEU A 212 3.89 -17.25 -12.15
C LEU A 212 3.76 -17.30 -13.68
N ARG A 213 4.38 -18.28 -14.34
CA ARG A 213 4.25 -18.46 -15.80
C ARG A 213 2.84 -18.88 -16.18
N GLU A 214 2.24 -19.80 -15.43
CA GLU A 214 0.88 -20.29 -15.68
C GLU A 214 -0.21 -19.25 -15.47
N THR A 215 0.05 -18.23 -14.64
CA THR A 215 -0.88 -17.13 -14.35
C THR A 215 -0.63 -15.90 -15.22
N SER A 216 0.41 -15.92 -16.05
CA SER A 216 0.74 -14.84 -16.98
C SER A 216 -0.20 -14.84 -18.18
N ASP A 217 -0.56 -13.65 -18.64
CA ASP A 217 -1.35 -13.43 -19.86
C ASP A 217 -0.72 -12.33 -20.71
N GLU A 218 -1.32 -12.01 -21.86
CA GLU A 218 -0.80 -10.99 -22.80
C GLU A 218 -0.71 -9.58 -22.19
N SER A 219 -1.53 -9.29 -21.17
CA SER A 219 -1.54 -8.02 -20.43
C SER A 219 -0.60 -8.04 -19.23
N GLU A 220 0.04 -9.17 -18.93
CA GLU A 220 0.87 -9.42 -17.75
C GLU A 220 0.10 -9.20 -16.43
N ASN A 221 -1.16 -9.63 -16.33
CA ASN A 221 -2.02 -9.51 -15.14
C ASN A 221 -1.59 -10.37 -13.93
N ASN A 222 -0.30 -10.65 -13.77
CA ASN A 222 0.28 -11.42 -12.67
C ASN A 222 1.45 -10.69 -11.99
N LEU A 223 1.75 -9.45 -12.39
CA LEU A 223 2.80 -8.63 -11.81
C LEU A 223 2.42 -8.08 -10.44
N TYR A 224 3.41 -7.83 -9.57
CA TYR A 224 3.18 -7.66 -8.13
C TYR A 224 2.26 -8.74 -7.55
N PRO A 225 2.65 -10.03 -7.59
CA PRO A 225 1.84 -11.10 -7.00
C PRO A 225 1.59 -10.79 -5.52
N PHE A 226 0.39 -11.07 -5.03
CA PHE A 226 0.07 -10.81 -3.62
C PHE A 226 0.67 -11.90 -2.76
N LEU A 227 1.61 -11.50 -1.90
CA LEU A 227 2.32 -12.38 -0.99
C LEU A 227 1.80 -12.17 0.42
N HIS A 228 1.38 -13.24 1.08
CA HIS A 228 1.02 -13.22 2.50
C HIS A 228 1.73 -14.39 3.19
N LEU A 229 2.66 -14.10 4.08
CA LEU A 229 3.22 -15.13 4.96
C LEU A 229 2.06 -15.71 5.80
N LEU A 230 2.02 -17.03 5.97
CA LEU A 230 0.98 -17.70 6.75
C LEU A 230 1.52 -18.10 8.14
N PRO A 231 0.63 -18.29 9.14
CA PRO A 231 1.05 -18.73 10.47
C PRO A 231 1.79 -20.07 10.54
N ASP A 232 1.71 -20.92 9.53
CA ASP A 232 2.47 -22.18 9.44
C ASP A 232 3.88 -21.99 8.86
N GLY A 233 4.22 -20.77 8.44
CA GLY A 233 5.50 -20.41 7.84
C GLY A 233 5.57 -20.62 6.33
N ASN A 234 4.49 -21.05 5.67
CA ASN A 234 4.39 -21.09 4.22
C ASN A 234 3.95 -19.74 3.66
N LEU A 235 4.06 -19.57 2.34
CA LEU A 235 3.67 -18.35 1.65
C LEU A 235 2.37 -18.57 0.87
N PHE A 236 1.35 -17.78 1.16
CA PHE A 236 0.22 -17.64 0.23
C PHE A 236 0.65 -16.71 -0.91
N ILE A 237 0.47 -17.18 -2.14
CA ILE A 237 0.75 -16.42 -3.36
C ILE A 237 -0.52 -16.37 -4.19
N PHE A 238 -1.00 -15.17 -4.50
CA PHE A 238 -2.08 -14.95 -5.47
C PHE A 238 -1.53 -14.21 -6.69
N ALA A 239 -1.86 -14.72 -7.88
CA ALA A 239 -1.48 -14.12 -9.14
C ALA A 239 -2.61 -14.27 -10.17
N ASN A 240 -2.99 -13.14 -10.78
CA ASN A 240 -4.10 -12.99 -11.72
C ASN A 240 -5.47 -13.35 -11.10
N THR A 241 -5.83 -14.63 -11.12
CA THR A 241 -7.07 -15.19 -10.56
C THR A 241 -6.85 -16.44 -9.70
N ARG A 242 -5.62 -16.98 -9.68
CA ARG A 242 -5.28 -18.23 -8.99
C ARG A 242 -4.50 -17.95 -7.71
N SER A 243 -4.51 -18.90 -6.79
CA SER A 243 -3.68 -18.83 -5.60
C SER A 243 -3.19 -20.18 -5.11
N ILE A 244 -2.04 -20.15 -4.43
CA ILE A 244 -1.37 -21.31 -3.88
C ILE A 244 -0.86 -21.04 -2.47
N VAL A 245 -0.68 -22.10 -1.68
CA VAL A 245 0.26 -22.14 -0.55
C VAL A 245 1.54 -22.77 -1.05
N PHE A 246 2.65 -22.08 -0.85
CA PHE A 246 3.97 -22.44 -1.34
C PHE A 246 4.98 -22.56 -0.21
N ASP A 247 5.67 -23.71 -0.15
CA ASP A 247 6.81 -23.95 0.74
C ASP A 247 8.08 -23.50 0.02
N TYR A 248 8.45 -22.24 0.26
CA TYR A 248 9.63 -21.63 -0.35
C TYR A 248 10.97 -22.20 0.15
N LYS A 249 10.96 -22.95 1.27
CA LYS A 249 12.16 -23.59 1.83
C LYS A 249 12.49 -24.86 1.06
N GLN A 250 11.48 -25.58 0.60
CA GLN A 250 11.60 -26.81 -0.17
C GLN A 250 11.33 -26.62 -1.67
N ASN A 251 10.99 -25.41 -2.10
CA ASN A 251 10.60 -25.09 -3.48
C ASN A 251 9.47 -25.99 -3.98
N ARG A 252 8.37 -26.10 -3.22
CA ARG A 252 7.24 -26.96 -3.59
C ARG A 252 5.87 -26.33 -3.33
N LEU A 253 4.92 -26.69 -4.19
CA LEU A 253 3.50 -26.43 -3.98
C LEU A 253 3.00 -27.25 -2.78
N VAL A 254 2.35 -26.60 -1.83
CA VAL A 254 1.70 -27.25 -0.67
C VAL A 254 0.21 -27.45 -0.95
N ARG A 255 -0.44 -26.41 -1.49
CA ARG A 255 -1.88 -26.41 -1.75
C ARG A 255 -2.19 -25.45 -2.88
N GLU A 256 -3.12 -25.82 -3.74
CA GLU A 256 -3.74 -24.90 -4.70
C GLU A 256 -5.20 -24.69 -4.30
N PHE A 257 -5.70 -23.47 -4.52
CA PHE A 257 -7.09 -23.11 -4.27
C PHE A 257 -7.87 -22.96 -5.58
N PRO A 258 -9.21 -23.07 -5.55
CA PRO A 258 -10.03 -22.73 -6.71
C PRO A 258 -9.71 -21.32 -7.22
N SER A 259 -9.75 -21.13 -8.54
CA SER A 259 -9.66 -19.79 -9.13
C SER A 259 -10.77 -18.90 -8.57
N MET A 260 -10.43 -17.64 -8.31
CA MET A 260 -11.40 -16.64 -7.89
C MET A 260 -12.41 -16.41 -9.02
N PRO A 261 -13.73 -16.54 -8.75
CA PRO A 261 -14.73 -16.44 -9.81
C PRO A 261 -14.92 -15.00 -10.30
N GLY A 262 -15.50 -14.87 -11.50
CA GLY A 262 -15.96 -13.59 -12.05
C GLY A 262 -15.13 -13.03 -13.21
N ASP A 263 -14.09 -13.73 -13.66
CA ASP A 263 -13.21 -13.31 -14.76
C ASP A 263 -12.64 -11.89 -14.56
N VAL A 264 -12.10 -11.65 -13.36
CA VAL A 264 -11.51 -10.37 -12.95
C VAL A 264 -10.06 -10.59 -12.57
N SER A 265 -9.15 -10.01 -13.34
CA SER A 265 -7.74 -9.94 -13.01
C SER A 265 -7.51 -8.99 -11.84
N ARG A 266 -6.80 -9.44 -10.79
CA ARG A 266 -6.58 -8.66 -9.56
C ARG A 266 -5.19 -8.06 -9.42
N ASN A 267 -4.20 -8.57 -10.14
CA ASN A 267 -2.84 -8.04 -10.08
C ASN A 267 -2.62 -6.97 -11.15
N TYR A 268 -1.50 -6.25 -11.07
CA TYR A 268 -1.14 -5.26 -12.08
C TYR A 268 -1.11 -5.91 -13.47
N PRO A 269 -1.58 -5.24 -14.55
CA PRO A 269 -2.10 -3.86 -14.59
C PRO A 269 -3.58 -3.70 -14.27
N SER A 270 -4.38 -4.77 -14.15
CA SER A 270 -5.79 -4.65 -13.77
C SER A 270 -5.95 -4.08 -12.35
N SER A 271 -5.00 -4.37 -11.45
CA SER A 271 -4.76 -3.70 -10.16
C SER A 271 -5.97 -3.60 -9.23
N GLY A 272 -6.37 -4.74 -8.66
CA GLY A 272 -7.03 -4.81 -7.36
C GLY A 272 -6.01 -4.73 -6.21
N SER A 273 -6.42 -5.13 -5.01
CA SER A 273 -5.55 -5.17 -3.83
C SER A 273 -5.94 -6.30 -2.88
N SER A 274 -5.06 -6.61 -1.93
CA SER A 274 -5.20 -7.74 -1.03
C SER A 274 -4.69 -7.47 0.37
N VAL A 275 -5.36 -8.06 1.36
CA VAL A 275 -5.02 -8.01 2.78
C VAL A 275 -5.15 -9.40 3.40
N LEU A 276 -4.15 -9.80 4.19
CA LEU A 276 -4.30 -10.84 5.21
C LEU A 276 -5.05 -10.24 6.40
N LEU A 277 -6.28 -10.69 6.65
CA LEU A 277 -7.10 -10.17 7.74
C LEU A 277 -6.41 -10.41 9.10
N PRO A 278 -6.71 -9.60 10.14
CA PRO A 278 -6.05 -9.70 11.43
C PRO A 278 -6.01 -11.13 11.96
N ILE A 279 -4.82 -11.58 12.38
CA ILE A 279 -4.64 -12.89 13.02
C ILE A 279 -4.97 -12.71 14.50
N ASP A 280 -6.08 -13.29 14.93
CA ASP A 280 -6.44 -13.32 16.34
C ASP A 280 -5.86 -14.56 17.02
N GLU A 281 -4.85 -14.36 17.87
CA GLU A 281 -4.25 -15.48 18.58
C GLU A 281 -5.13 -15.99 19.74
N ASN A 282 -6.22 -15.32 20.11
CA ASN A 282 -7.18 -15.81 21.09
C ASN A 282 -8.06 -16.94 20.53
N VAL A 283 -8.19 -17.04 19.20
CA VAL A 283 -8.94 -18.11 18.54
C VAL A 283 -8.00 -18.94 17.67
N HIS A 284 -7.99 -20.25 17.88
CA HIS A 284 -7.34 -21.18 16.95
C HIS A 284 -8.27 -21.31 15.75
N THR A 285 -7.91 -20.81 14.55
CA THR A 285 -8.20 -21.41 13.21
C THR A 285 -8.45 -20.43 12.05
N GLU A 286 -8.72 -19.15 12.28
CA GLU A 286 -9.17 -18.29 11.16
C GLU A 286 -8.02 -17.47 10.55
N VAL A 287 -7.42 -18.00 9.47
CA VAL A 287 -6.52 -17.24 8.59
C VAL A 287 -7.24 -16.98 7.29
N GLU A 288 -7.50 -15.71 7.01
CA GLU A 288 -8.35 -15.32 5.90
C GLU A 288 -7.72 -14.21 5.07
N ILE A 289 -7.78 -14.38 3.75
CA ILE A 289 -7.31 -13.41 2.77
C ILE A 289 -8.53 -12.70 2.18
N LEU A 290 -8.46 -11.37 2.09
CA LEU A 290 -9.41 -10.54 1.37
C LEU A 290 -8.73 -9.99 0.10
N ILE A 291 -9.41 -10.07 -1.04
CA ILE A 291 -8.96 -9.49 -2.33
C ILE A 291 -10.12 -8.71 -2.93
N CYS A 292 -9.90 -7.45 -3.30
CA CYS A 292 -10.95 -6.55 -3.81
C CYS A 292 -10.51 -5.81 -5.08
N GLY A 293 -11.48 -5.46 -5.92
CA GLY A 293 -11.25 -4.59 -7.07
C GLY A 293 -10.49 -5.26 -8.22
N GLY A 294 -9.94 -4.47 -9.13
CA GLY A 294 -9.35 -4.98 -10.37
C GLY A 294 -10.29 -4.79 -11.56
N SER A 295 -9.96 -5.39 -12.70
CA SER A 295 -10.63 -5.13 -13.98
C SER A 295 -10.69 -6.40 -14.85
N SER A 296 -11.36 -6.31 -15.99
CA SER A 296 -11.35 -7.38 -16.99
C SER A 296 -9.92 -7.67 -17.48
N PRO A 297 -9.55 -8.91 -17.83
CA PRO A 297 -8.18 -9.26 -18.26
C PRO A 297 -7.64 -8.41 -19.43
N ASP A 298 -8.50 -7.98 -20.38
CA ASP A 298 -8.13 -7.13 -21.51
C ASP A 298 -8.12 -5.62 -21.19
N ALA A 299 -8.30 -5.21 -19.93
CA ALA A 299 -8.50 -3.79 -19.58
C ALA A 299 -7.34 -2.90 -20.03
N PHE A 300 -6.10 -3.39 -19.92
CA PHE A 300 -4.91 -2.67 -20.36
C PHE A 300 -4.90 -2.41 -21.86
N ASN A 301 -5.11 -3.44 -22.68
CA ASN A 301 -5.14 -3.28 -24.14
C ASN A 301 -6.35 -2.46 -24.59
N SER A 302 -7.49 -2.61 -23.93
CA SER A 302 -8.67 -1.78 -24.15
C SER A 302 -8.40 -0.30 -23.86
N ALA A 303 -7.78 0.01 -22.72
CA ALA A 303 -7.44 1.38 -22.34
C ALA A 303 -6.47 2.02 -23.34
N ARG A 304 -5.49 1.27 -23.85
CA ARG A 304 -4.59 1.72 -24.93
C ARG A 304 -5.30 2.07 -26.24
N ARG A 305 -6.52 1.56 -26.46
CA ARG A 305 -7.39 1.88 -27.60
C ARG A 305 -8.40 2.99 -27.29
N GLY A 306 -8.32 3.60 -26.11
CA GLY A 306 -9.24 4.65 -25.65
C GLY A 306 -10.54 4.12 -25.04
N ASN A 307 -10.67 2.81 -24.82
CA ASN A 307 -11.83 2.20 -24.19
C ASN A 307 -11.50 1.82 -22.75
N PHE A 308 -12.18 2.42 -21.76
CA PHE A 308 -11.89 2.19 -20.34
C PHE A 308 -12.96 1.27 -19.72
N PRO A 309 -12.72 -0.04 -19.56
CA PRO A 309 -13.74 -0.96 -19.04
C PRO A 309 -14.10 -0.62 -17.61
N ARG A 310 -15.33 -0.98 -17.21
CA ARG A 310 -15.75 -0.79 -15.82
C ARG A 310 -14.91 -1.67 -14.88
N ALA A 311 -14.36 -1.06 -13.84
CA ALA A 311 -13.69 -1.76 -12.77
C ALA A 311 -14.63 -2.73 -12.04
N SER A 312 -14.06 -3.73 -11.38
CA SER A 312 -14.85 -4.67 -10.57
C SER A 312 -15.22 -4.06 -9.21
N SER A 313 -16.46 -4.29 -8.79
CA SER A 313 -16.91 -4.06 -7.42
C SER A 313 -16.79 -5.30 -6.54
N THR A 314 -16.27 -6.42 -7.06
CA THR A 314 -16.25 -7.67 -6.30
C THR A 314 -15.06 -7.73 -5.34
N CYS A 315 -15.31 -8.30 -4.16
CA CYS A 315 -14.31 -8.77 -3.21
C CYS A 315 -14.46 -10.28 -3.03
N GLY A 316 -13.38 -10.98 -2.73
CA GLY A 316 -13.42 -12.39 -2.35
C GLY A 316 -12.65 -12.62 -1.08
N ARG A 317 -13.22 -13.47 -0.23
CA ARG A 317 -12.61 -13.95 1.00
C ARG A 317 -12.27 -15.43 0.88
N LEU A 318 -11.09 -15.79 1.35
CA LEU A 318 -10.63 -17.17 1.35
C LEU A 318 -10.07 -17.53 2.71
N ARG A 319 -10.70 -18.52 3.36
CA ARG A 319 -10.18 -19.15 4.57
C ARG A 319 -9.17 -20.22 4.19
N ILE A 320 -7.93 -20.04 4.61
CA ILE A 320 -6.77 -20.79 4.12
C ILE A 320 -6.74 -22.23 4.65
N TYR A 321 -7.21 -22.44 5.88
CA TYR A 321 -7.13 -23.73 6.57
C TYR A 321 -8.45 -24.51 6.60
N ASP A 322 -9.48 -24.05 5.88
CA ASP A 322 -10.70 -24.84 5.68
C ASP A 322 -10.35 -26.14 4.93
N ASP A 323 -11.02 -27.24 5.26
CA ASP A 323 -10.84 -28.53 4.56
C ASP A 323 -11.19 -28.40 3.06
N ASN A 324 -12.28 -27.67 2.78
CA ASN A 324 -12.77 -27.37 1.42
C ASN A 324 -12.86 -25.85 1.21
N PRO A 325 -11.72 -25.17 0.95
CA PRO A 325 -11.65 -23.72 0.86
C PRO A 325 -12.32 -23.25 -0.42
N ALA A 326 -13.17 -22.24 -0.30
CA ALA A 326 -13.86 -21.62 -1.41
C ALA A 326 -13.90 -20.11 -1.24
N TRP A 327 -13.87 -19.38 -2.36
CA TRP A 327 -14.02 -17.93 -2.36
C TRP A 327 -15.45 -17.55 -1.97
N LYS A 328 -15.59 -16.83 -0.87
CA LYS A 328 -16.84 -16.14 -0.51
C LYS A 328 -16.81 -14.75 -1.13
N MET A 329 -17.67 -14.54 -2.11
CA MET A 329 -17.71 -13.29 -2.88
C MET A 329 -18.65 -12.28 -2.24
N GLU A 330 -18.20 -11.03 -2.20
CA GLU A 330 -18.93 -9.88 -1.67
C GLU A 330 -18.85 -8.72 -2.68
N THR A 331 -19.71 -7.71 -2.51
CA THR A 331 -19.77 -6.56 -3.44
C THR A 331 -19.51 -5.25 -2.70
N MET A 332 -18.47 -4.54 -3.10
CA MET A 332 -18.19 -3.16 -2.71
C MET A 332 -19.29 -2.21 -3.21
N PRO A 333 -19.63 -1.16 -2.45
CA PRO A 333 -20.56 -0.13 -2.90
C PRO A 333 -20.13 0.63 -4.17
N VAL A 334 -18.83 0.65 -4.47
CA VAL A 334 -18.25 1.34 -5.64
C VAL A 334 -17.20 0.43 -6.29
N PRO A 335 -17.20 0.23 -7.62
CA PRO A 335 -16.16 -0.50 -8.32
C PRO A 335 -14.81 0.24 -8.25
N ARG A 336 -13.70 -0.50 -8.18
CA ARG A 336 -12.39 0.13 -7.97
C ARG A 336 -11.25 -0.66 -8.63
N VAL A 337 -10.49 0.03 -9.47
CA VAL A 337 -9.09 -0.30 -9.81
C VAL A 337 -8.15 0.63 -9.08
N MET A 338 -6.92 0.20 -8.87
CA MET A 338 -5.85 0.96 -8.20
C MET A 338 -6.19 1.40 -6.77
N GLY A 339 -6.98 0.61 -6.04
CA GLY A 339 -7.29 0.90 -4.64
C GLY A 339 -6.22 0.35 -3.70
N ASP A 340 -5.70 1.17 -2.79
CA ASP A 340 -4.87 0.69 -1.67
C ASP A 340 -5.75 0.11 -0.57
N MET A 341 -5.38 -1.05 -0.03
CA MET A 341 -6.05 -1.68 1.10
C MET A 341 -5.14 -1.75 2.32
N LEU A 342 -5.57 -1.18 3.45
CA LEU A 342 -4.78 -1.11 4.68
C LEU A 342 -5.58 -1.58 5.88
N ILE A 343 -4.95 -2.37 6.77
CA ILE A 343 -5.51 -2.72 8.07
C ILE A 343 -5.42 -1.49 8.98
N LEU A 344 -6.55 -1.04 9.50
CA LEU A 344 -6.64 -0.01 10.54
C LEU A 344 -6.39 -0.61 11.93
N PRO A 345 -6.00 0.17 12.95
CA PRO A 345 -5.69 -0.35 14.29
C PRO A 345 -6.85 -1.10 14.96
N ASN A 346 -8.10 -0.78 14.60
CA ASN A 346 -9.29 -1.49 15.08
C ASN A 346 -9.60 -2.78 14.30
N GLY A 347 -8.75 -3.19 13.36
CA GLY A 347 -8.85 -4.44 12.60
C GLY A 347 -9.76 -4.37 11.38
N GLN A 348 -10.38 -3.22 11.14
CA GLN A 348 -11.10 -2.96 9.89
C GLN A 348 -10.10 -2.71 8.75
N VAL A 349 -10.56 -2.79 7.50
CA VAL A 349 -9.75 -2.52 6.32
C VAL A 349 -10.25 -1.27 5.63
N ILE A 350 -9.40 -0.27 5.43
CA ILE A 350 -9.73 0.87 4.57
C ILE A 350 -9.35 0.53 3.12
N ILE A 351 -10.20 0.93 2.17
CA ILE A 351 -9.95 0.89 0.73
C ILE A 351 -9.99 2.33 0.21
N VAL A 352 -8.85 2.85 -0.23
CA VAL A 352 -8.67 4.26 -0.66
C VAL A 352 -8.00 4.32 -2.03
N ASN A 353 -7.99 5.50 -2.68
CA ASN A 353 -7.41 5.73 -4.01
C ASN A 353 -8.11 4.95 -5.15
N GLY A 354 -7.78 5.27 -6.39
CA GLY A 354 -8.21 4.52 -7.56
C GLY A 354 -9.35 5.12 -8.39
N ALA A 355 -9.88 4.31 -9.30
CA ALA A 355 -10.83 4.72 -10.33
C ALA A 355 -11.93 3.68 -10.60
N MET A 356 -13.05 4.13 -11.17
CA MET A 356 -14.18 3.26 -11.54
C MET A 356 -14.02 2.65 -12.94
N LEU A 357 -13.18 3.22 -13.80
CA LEU A 357 -13.01 2.82 -15.19
C LEU A 357 -11.52 2.67 -15.53
N GLY A 358 -11.20 1.65 -16.34
CA GLY A 358 -9.88 1.41 -16.88
C GLY A 358 -9.03 0.42 -16.07
N CYS A 359 -7.74 0.71 -15.97
CA CYS A 359 -6.74 -0.09 -15.25
C CYS A 359 -5.54 0.79 -14.85
N ALA A 360 -4.54 0.19 -14.21
CA ALA A 360 -3.26 0.86 -13.94
C ALA A 360 -2.44 1.13 -15.20
N GLY A 361 -1.50 2.06 -15.10
CA GLY A 361 -0.69 2.57 -16.20
C GLY A 361 -1.02 4.01 -16.58
N TRP A 362 -0.30 4.53 -17.55
CA TRP A 362 -0.44 5.93 -17.96
C TRP A 362 -1.66 6.16 -18.83
N GLU A 363 -2.41 7.22 -18.55
CA GLU A 363 -3.65 7.60 -19.23
C GLU A 363 -4.77 6.54 -19.22
N ASN A 364 -4.59 5.47 -18.45
CA ASN A 364 -5.38 4.24 -18.57
C ASN A 364 -6.65 4.20 -17.71
N ALA A 365 -6.96 5.25 -16.96
CA ALA A 365 -8.09 5.26 -16.03
C ALA A 365 -8.94 6.52 -16.14
N ARG A 366 -10.24 6.39 -15.83
CA ARG A 366 -11.22 7.49 -15.80
C ARG A 366 -12.13 7.34 -14.58
N SER A 367 -12.83 8.43 -14.24
CA SER A 367 -13.76 8.49 -13.10
C SER A 367 -13.10 8.10 -11.77
N PRO A 368 -12.24 8.97 -11.20
CA PRO A 368 -11.59 8.72 -9.92
C PRO A 368 -12.59 8.45 -8.80
N VAL A 369 -12.23 7.54 -7.88
CA VAL A 369 -13.02 7.26 -6.68
C VAL A 369 -12.40 7.97 -5.49
N THR A 370 -12.98 9.11 -5.13
CA THR A 370 -12.51 9.98 -4.04
C THR A 370 -13.03 9.60 -2.67
N ARG A 371 -14.02 8.71 -2.57
CA ARG A 371 -14.57 8.25 -1.28
C ARG A 371 -13.91 6.93 -0.85
N PRO A 372 -13.24 6.89 0.31
CA PRO A 372 -12.78 5.61 0.88
C PRO A 372 -13.95 4.71 1.23
N LEU A 373 -13.68 3.41 1.29
CA LEU A 373 -14.56 2.43 1.91
C LEU A 373 -13.89 1.92 3.18
N ILE A 374 -14.65 1.67 4.23
CA ILE A 374 -14.20 0.87 5.36
C ILE A 374 -14.93 -0.47 5.31
N TYR A 375 -14.16 -1.55 5.37
CA TYR A 375 -14.61 -2.92 5.41
C TYR A 375 -14.44 -3.48 6.84
N ASN A 376 -15.53 -3.96 7.44
CA ASN A 376 -15.55 -4.62 8.73
C ASN A 376 -15.53 -6.16 8.55
N PRO A 377 -14.41 -6.84 8.84
CA PRO A 377 -14.29 -8.30 8.68
C PRO A 377 -15.21 -9.10 9.63
N ASN A 378 -15.72 -8.46 10.68
CA ASN A 378 -16.62 -9.08 11.67
C ASN A 378 -18.09 -8.63 11.50
N GLY A 379 -18.39 -7.77 10.53
CA GLY A 379 -19.77 -7.33 10.24
C GLY A 379 -20.65 -8.48 9.71
N SER A 380 -21.96 -8.28 9.69
CA SER A 380 -22.86 -9.16 8.94
C SER A 380 -22.66 -8.94 7.43
N GLU A 381 -22.89 -9.97 6.60
CA GLU A 381 -22.57 -9.95 5.15
C GLU A 381 -23.09 -8.70 4.42
N ASN A 382 -24.30 -8.22 4.76
CA ASN A 382 -24.90 -7.03 4.13
C ASN A 382 -24.49 -5.68 4.74
N ASN A 383 -23.64 -5.68 5.78
CA ASN A 383 -23.25 -4.48 6.53
C ASN A 383 -21.73 -4.42 6.80
N ARG A 384 -20.92 -5.00 5.90
CA ARG A 384 -19.46 -4.97 6.02
C ARG A 384 -18.84 -3.68 5.48
N PHE A 385 -19.48 -3.04 4.50
CA PHE A 385 -18.93 -1.86 3.86
C PHE A 385 -19.62 -0.58 4.33
N ALA A 386 -18.82 0.41 4.69
CA ALA A 386 -19.26 1.78 4.94
C ALA A 386 -18.53 2.74 4.00
N VAL A 387 -19.25 3.73 3.45
CA VAL A 387 -18.67 4.74 2.55
C VAL A 387 -18.28 5.97 3.36
N MET A 388 -17.02 6.37 3.25
CA MET A 388 -16.43 7.45 4.03
C MET A 388 -16.58 8.83 3.37
N GLU A 389 -16.04 9.85 4.04
CA GLU A 389 -15.96 11.24 3.57
C GLU A 389 -15.13 11.36 2.29
N THR A 390 -15.53 12.26 1.38
CA THR A 390 -14.84 12.41 0.09
C THR A 390 -13.51 13.14 0.25
N ALA A 391 -12.47 12.64 -0.40
CA ALA A 391 -11.25 13.40 -0.65
C ALA A 391 -11.54 14.53 -1.66
N SER A 392 -10.78 15.61 -1.56
CA SER A 392 -10.82 16.70 -2.53
C SER A 392 -9.97 16.42 -3.79
N ARG A 393 -8.99 15.51 -3.67
CA ARG A 393 -8.00 15.21 -4.70
C ARG A 393 -8.16 13.79 -5.23
N PRO A 394 -8.19 13.58 -6.57
CA PRO A 394 -8.14 12.25 -7.14
C PRO A 394 -6.74 11.65 -6.97
N ARG A 395 -6.69 10.35 -6.65
CA ARG A 395 -5.45 9.59 -6.46
C ARG A 395 -5.52 8.37 -7.37
N LEU A 396 -4.82 8.39 -8.50
CA LEU A 396 -4.87 7.35 -9.55
C LEU A 396 -3.57 6.54 -9.56
N TYR A 397 -3.07 6.18 -10.74
CA TYR A 397 -1.83 5.45 -10.89
C TYR A 397 -0.66 6.19 -10.20
N HIS A 398 0.22 5.41 -9.58
CA HIS A 398 1.33 5.91 -8.74
C HIS A 398 0.89 6.76 -7.53
N SER A 399 -0.33 6.58 -7.02
CA SER A 399 -0.68 6.98 -5.65
C SER A 399 -0.39 5.85 -4.66
N THR A 400 -0.22 6.22 -3.40
CA THR A 400 0.11 5.31 -2.30
C THR A 400 -0.60 5.72 -1.03
N ALA A 401 -0.95 4.75 -0.18
CA ALA A 401 -1.40 5.00 1.19
C ALA A 401 -0.70 4.08 2.20
N ILE A 402 -0.48 4.56 3.43
CA ILE A 402 0.04 3.76 4.56
C ILE A 402 -0.62 4.14 5.89
N LEU A 403 -0.66 3.20 6.84
CA LEU A 403 -1.07 3.48 8.22
C LEU A 403 0.05 4.20 8.98
N MET A 404 -0.27 5.30 9.67
CA MET A 404 0.64 6.03 10.57
C MET A 404 0.51 5.57 12.02
N THR A 405 1.53 5.84 12.84
CA THR A 405 1.54 5.49 14.27
C THR A 405 0.48 6.23 15.07
N ASP A 406 0.03 7.40 14.64
CA ASP A 406 -1.09 8.11 15.27
C ASP A 406 -2.46 7.49 14.98
N GLY A 407 -2.53 6.51 14.07
CA GLY A 407 -3.74 5.83 13.65
C GLY A 407 -4.44 6.47 12.45
N ARG A 408 -3.92 7.55 11.85
CA ARG A 408 -4.42 8.07 10.58
C ARG A 408 -3.82 7.30 9.40
N VAL A 409 -4.39 7.51 8.22
CA VAL A 409 -3.92 6.94 6.95
C VAL A 409 -3.26 8.05 6.14
N LEU A 410 -1.94 7.98 5.95
CA LEU A 410 -1.22 8.88 5.05
C LEU A 410 -1.51 8.50 3.61
N VAL A 411 -1.81 9.49 2.77
CA VAL A 411 -2.12 9.34 1.34
C VAL A 411 -1.32 10.35 0.55
N GLY A 412 -0.70 9.92 -0.54
CA GLY A 412 0.09 10.81 -1.38
C GLY A 412 0.21 10.35 -2.82
N GLY A 413 0.79 11.24 -3.62
CA GLY A 413 1.01 11.05 -5.05
C GLY A 413 -0.27 11.19 -5.86
N SER A 414 -0.12 11.45 -7.13
CA SER A 414 -0.44 10.47 -8.17
C SER A 414 0.28 10.97 -9.41
N ASN A 415 0.82 10.06 -10.23
CA ASN A 415 1.33 10.43 -11.53
C ASN A 415 0.81 9.44 -12.58
N PRO A 416 -0.34 9.73 -13.21
CA PRO A 416 -0.89 8.89 -14.28
C PRO A 416 -0.21 9.16 -15.63
N HIS A 417 0.96 9.80 -15.67
CA HIS A 417 1.64 10.22 -16.89
C HIS A 417 3.05 9.63 -17.01
N ILE A 418 3.59 9.65 -18.23
CA ILE A 418 4.96 9.20 -18.52
C ILE A 418 6.04 10.09 -17.88
N PHE A 419 5.78 11.39 -17.75
CA PHE A 419 6.65 12.40 -17.13
C PHE A 419 5.83 13.26 -16.16
N TYR A 420 6.47 14.16 -15.41
CA TYR A 420 5.70 15.13 -14.61
C TYR A 420 4.86 16.06 -15.50
N GLN A 421 3.56 16.14 -15.20
CA GLN A 421 2.60 17.00 -15.90
C GLN A 421 1.74 17.74 -14.87
N PHE A 422 1.98 19.04 -14.69
CA PHE A 422 1.32 19.83 -13.64
C PHE A 422 0.16 20.70 -14.14
N SER A 423 -0.04 20.79 -15.45
CA SER A 423 -1.05 21.66 -16.06
C SER A 423 -1.70 21.01 -17.28
N SER A 424 -2.94 21.40 -17.57
CA SER A 424 -3.67 21.08 -18.81
C SER A 424 -4.15 19.63 -19.00
N GLU A 425 -3.77 18.71 -18.12
CA GLU A 425 -4.27 17.32 -18.11
C GLU A 425 -5.52 17.14 -17.23
N GLU A 426 -6.31 16.11 -17.54
CA GLU A 426 -7.52 15.76 -16.77
C GLU A 426 -7.18 15.41 -15.30
N PHE A 427 -6.04 14.75 -15.08
CA PHE A 427 -5.55 14.34 -13.76
C PHE A 427 -4.06 14.67 -13.60
N PRO A 428 -3.69 15.93 -13.29
CA PRO A 428 -2.29 16.34 -13.18
C PRO A 428 -1.51 15.54 -12.15
N THR A 429 -0.18 15.49 -12.31
CA THR A 429 0.74 14.98 -11.28
C THR A 429 0.49 15.70 -9.96
N ASP A 430 0.16 14.94 -8.92
CA ASP A 430 -0.05 15.44 -7.57
C ASP A 430 1.17 15.10 -6.69
N LEU A 431 1.73 16.14 -6.06
CA LEU A 431 2.90 16.08 -5.16
C LEU A 431 2.51 16.27 -3.68
N SER A 432 1.22 16.42 -3.38
CA SER A 432 0.71 16.73 -2.04
C SER A 432 0.65 15.47 -1.16
N LEU A 433 0.59 15.69 0.16
CA LEU A 433 0.28 14.68 1.16
C LEU A 433 -0.98 15.07 1.92
N GLU A 434 -1.88 14.10 2.09
CA GLU A 434 -3.08 14.19 2.92
C GLU A 434 -3.07 13.07 3.97
N ALA A 435 -3.77 13.27 5.08
CA ALA A 435 -4.11 12.21 6.01
C ALA A 435 -5.63 12.05 6.12
N PHE A 436 -6.10 10.81 6.07
CA PHE A 436 -7.46 10.46 6.44
C PHE A 436 -7.50 10.01 7.90
N SER A 437 -8.34 10.65 8.70
CA SER A 437 -8.69 10.28 10.06
C SER A 437 -9.94 9.40 10.03
N PRO A 438 -9.86 8.08 10.30
CA PRO A 438 -11.02 7.20 10.26
C PRO A 438 -12.08 7.50 11.34
N PRO A 439 -13.29 6.93 11.27
CA PRO A 439 -14.40 7.22 12.18
C PRO A 439 -14.08 7.10 13.67
N TYR A 440 -13.13 6.25 14.06
CA TYR A 440 -12.68 6.16 15.45
C TYR A 440 -11.95 7.42 15.95
N PHE A 441 -11.78 8.47 15.14
CA PHE A 441 -11.36 9.81 15.57
C PHE A 441 -12.51 10.77 15.91
N ALA A 442 -13.78 10.36 15.70
CA ALA A 442 -14.90 11.23 15.98
C ALA A 442 -14.96 11.62 17.47
N PRO A 443 -15.31 12.87 17.83
CA PRO A 443 -15.33 13.34 19.21
C PRO A 443 -16.20 12.49 20.17
N THR A 444 -17.22 11.82 19.64
CA THR A 444 -18.07 10.92 20.43
C THR A 444 -17.31 9.71 21.02
N TYR A 445 -16.10 9.41 20.53
CA TYR A 445 -15.27 8.32 21.02
C TYR A 445 -14.15 8.78 21.95
N ASP A 446 -14.04 10.08 22.25
CA ASP A 446 -12.92 10.62 23.03
C ASP A 446 -12.89 10.10 24.47
N SER A 447 -14.05 9.87 25.09
CA SER A 447 -14.10 9.35 26.47
C SER A 447 -13.68 7.89 26.57
N VAL A 448 -13.80 7.12 25.47
CA VAL A 448 -13.43 5.71 25.39
C VAL A 448 -12.07 5.49 24.72
N ARG A 449 -11.42 6.55 24.20
CA ARG A 449 -10.09 6.44 23.59
C ARG A 449 -9.03 6.13 24.65
N PRO A 450 -8.30 5.01 24.53
CA PRO A 450 -7.22 4.71 25.46
C PRO A 450 -5.98 5.56 25.14
N ARG A 451 -5.29 6.02 26.17
CA ARG A 451 -3.98 6.67 26.08
C ARG A 451 -2.94 5.83 26.81
N ILE A 452 -1.96 5.31 26.09
CA ILE A 452 -0.85 4.58 26.70
C ILE A 452 0.01 5.56 27.51
N VAL A 453 0.30 5.22 28.77
CA VAL A 453 1.11 6.03 29.69
C VAL A 453 2.31 5.28 30.27
N GLY A 454 2.44 3.98 30.01
CA GLY A 454 3.62 3.20 30.36
C GLY A 454 3.62 1.84 29.65
N PHE A 455 4.76 1.40 29.15
CA PHE A 455 4.93 0.10 28.47
C PHE A 455 6.41 -0.28 28.43
N ASN A 456 6.69 -1.54 28.08
CA ASN A 456 8.04 -1.99 27.75
C ASN A 456 8.20 -2.05 26.22
N PRO A 457 9.20 -1.37 25.62
CA PRO A 457 9.41 -1.40 24.18
C PRO A 457 9.87 -2.77 23.66
N ALA A 458 10.36 -3.67 24.51
CA ALA A 458 10.77 -5.02 24.10
C ALA A 458 9.67 -6.05 24.40
N ILE A 459 9.13 -6.67 23.34
CA ILE A 459 8.21 -7.81 23.44
C ILE A 459 8.97 -9.08 23.06
N ARG A 460 8.71 -10.16 23.79
CA ARG A 460 9.27 -11.49 23.52
C ARG A 460 8.18 -12.50 23.23
N TYR A 461 8.47 -13.46 22.36
CA TYR A 461 7.56 -14.55 22.05
C TYR A 461 7.14 -15.32 23.30
N ARG A 462 5.83 -15.57 23.45
CA ARG A 462 5.24 -16.34 24.56
C ARG A 462 5.55 -15.78 25.96
N ARG A 463 6.02 -14.53 26.07
CA ARG A 463 6.26 -13.87 27.36
C ARG A 463 5.17 -12.84 27.61
N SER A 464 4.74 -12.77 28.86
CA SER A 464 3.85 -11.72 29.31
C SER A 464 4.57 -10.38 29.31
N PHE A 465 3.87 -9.33 28.91
CA PHE A 465 4.28 -7.95 29.07
C PHE A 465 3.07 -7.14 29.50
N SER A 466 3.30 -5.94 30.01
CA SER A 466 2.24 -5.07 30.54
C SER A 466 2.24 -3.71 29.85
N VAL A 467 1.03 -3.18 29.63
CA VAL A 467 0.80 -1.83 29.13
C VAL A 467 -0.13 -1.11 30.10
N THR A 468 0.32 0.02 30.61
CA THR A 468 -0.49 0.93 31.41
C THR A 468 -1.12 1.96 30.49
N PHE A 469 -2.44 2.10 30.57
CA PHE A 469 -3.20 3.07 29.78
C PHE A 469 -4.21 3.82 30.64
N ARG A 470 -4.63 4.99 30.17
CA ARG A 470 -5.72 5.77 30.73
C ARG A 470 -6.91 5.77 29.77
N VAL A 471 -8.11 5.67 30.32
CA VAL A 471 -9.36 5.86 29.59
C VAL A 471 -10.42 6.39 30.55
N SER A 472 -11.19 7.38 30.11
CA SER A 472 -12.15 8.08 30.97
C SER A 472 -13.32 7.16 31.31
N ASP A 473 -13.96 6.62 30.27
CA ASP A 473 -15.09 5.69 30.37
C ASP A 473 -14.62 4.30 29.97
N PHE A 474 -14.47 3.40 30.94
CA PHE A 474 -14.07 2.01 30.68
C PHE A 474 -15.30 1.14 30.47
N LEU A 475 -15.42 0.54 29.28
CA LEU A 475 -16.57 -0.24 28.85
C LEU A 475 -16.53 -1.70 29.31
N GLY A 476 -15.38 -2.17 29.82
CA GLY A 476 -15.17 -3.54 30.27
C GLY A 476 -13.97 -4.22 29.59
N SER A 477 -13.48 -5.31 30.18
CA SER A 477 -12.30 -6.02 29.66
C SER A 477 -12.56 -6.75 28.35
N GLU A 478 -13.80 -7.15 28.10
CA GLU A 478 -14.25 -7.80 26.86
C GLU A 478 -14.24 -6.85 25.65
N ASN A 479 -14.25 -5.54 25.90
CA ASN A 479 -14.13 -4.49 24.89
C ASN A 479 -12.67 -4.05 24.64
N LEU A 480 -11.70 -4.67 25.33
CA LEU A 480 -10.30 -4.32 25.26
C LEU A 480 -9.50 -5.36 24.48
N SER A 481 -8.60 -4.90 23.60
CA SER A 481 -7.60 -5.76 22.97
C SER A 481 -6.26 -5.04 22.87
N VAL A 482 -5.17 -5.81 22.90
CA VAL A 482 -3.82 -5.32 22.59
C VAL A 482 -3.44 -5.89 21.24
N ARG A 483 -3.00 -5.02 20.33
CA ARG A 483 -2.71 -5.39 18.94
C ARG A 483 -1.36 -4.85 18.53
N ILE A 484 -0.64 -5.62 17.73
CA ILE A 484 0.59 -5.17 17.08
C ILE A 484 0.40 -5.16 15.56
N VAL A 485 0.89 -4.12 14.89
CA VAL A 485 0.75 -3.93 13.45
C VAL A 485 2.12 -3.69 12.83
N ALA A 486 2.50 -4.52 11.86
CA ALA A 486 3.66 -4.28 11.01
C ALA A 486 3.27 -3.24 9.94
N PRO A 487 4.07 -2.16 9.76
CA PRO A 487 3.82 -1.20 8.69
C PRO A 487 4.05 -1.83 7.31
N SER A 488 3.27 -1.42 6.31
CA SER A 488 3.48 -1.85 4.93
C SER A 488 4.62 -1.10 4.25
N PHE A 489 5.24 -1.77 3.28
CA PHE A 489 5.81 -1.12 2.10
C PHE A 489 4.70 -1.07 1.05
N THR A 490 4.26 0.13 0.65
CA THR A 490 3.13 0.25 -0.30
C THR A 490 3.57 0.89 -1.60
N THR A 491 3.15 0.29 -2.71
CA THR A 491 3.25 0.84 -4.06
C THR A 491 2.28 0.10 -4.99
N HIS A 492 1.86 0.74 -6.08
CA HIS A 492 1.05 0.12 -7.14
C HIS A 492 -0.15 -0.68 -6.61
N SER A 493 -0.84 -0.13 -5.60
CA SER A 493 -2.04 -0.69 -4.98
C SER A 493 -1.82 -1.97 -4.16
N PHE A 494 -0.58 -2.30 -3.81
CA PHE A 494 -0.28 -3.40 -2.90
C PHE A 494 0.57 -2.95 -1.71
N SER A 495 0.02 -3.17 -0.52
CA SER A 495 0.64 -2.89 0.76
C SER A 495 1.34 -4.14 1.30
N MET A 496 2.54 -4.41 0.78
CA MET A 496 3.38 -5.55 1.14
C MET A 496 3.75 -5.53 2.62
N ASN A 497 3.91 -6.72 3.22
CA ASN A 497 4.34 -6.94 4.60
C ASN A 497 3.40 -6.47 5.73
N GLN A 498 2.31 -5.73 5.44
CA GLN A 498 1.37 -5.37 6.51
C GLN A 498 0.82 -6.61 7.18
N ARG A 499 0.68 -6.54 8.50
CA ARG A 499 0.14 -7.64 9.30
C ARG A 499 -0.32 -7.12 10.64
N MET A 500 -1.49 -7.57 11.07
CA MET A 500 -2.00 -7.30 12.42
C MET A 500 -2.11 -8.61 13.20
N ILE A 501 -1.62 -8.58 14.45
CA ILE A 501 -1.84 -9.64 15.43
C ILE A 501 -2.65 -9.08 16.59
N ILE A 502 -3.76 -9.76 16.90
CA ILE A 502 -4.49 -9.54 18.15
C ILE A 502 -3.88 -10.48 19.19
N LEU A 503 -3.25 -9.89 20.20
CA LEU A 503 -2.44 -10.63 21.16
C LEU A 503 -3.30 -11.33 22.22
N LYS A 504 -2.75 -12.41 22.77
CA LYS A 504 -3.42 -13.24 23.78
C LYS A 504 -3.51 -12.56 25.14
N GLY A 505 -4.49 -13.03 25.92
CA GLY A 505 -4.41 -13.04 27.38
C GLY A 505 -4.53 -11.66 28.01
N VAL A 506 -5.58 -10.94 27.65
CA VAL A 506 -5.94 -9.62 28.20
C VAL A 506 -6.42 -9.79 29.65
N ASN A 507 -5.53 -9.60 30.62
CA ASN A 507 -5.92 -9.44 32.03
C ASN A 507 -5.79 -7.98 32.43
N VAL A 508 -6.89 -7.36 32.84
CA VAL A 508 -6.97 -5.92 33.11
C VAL A 508 -7.16 -5.68 34.59
N THR A 509 -6.29 -4.86 35.18
CA THR A 509 -6.41 -4.40 36.55
C THR A 509 -6.48 -2.88 36.59
N ARG A 510 -7.42 -2.33 37.37
CA ARG A 510 -7.45 -0.89 37.64
C ARG A 510 -6.38 -0.57 38.68
N VAL A 511 -5.44 0.31 38.32
CA VAL A 511 -4.30 0.68 39.18
C VAL A 511 -4.44 2.08 39.78
N ALA A 512 -5.26 2.95 39.18
CA ALA A 512 -5.64 4.25 39.73
C ALA A 512 -6.97 4.74 39.12
N ALA A 513 -7.40 5.96 39.45
CA ALA A 513 -8.52 6.60 38.77
C ALA A 513 -8.27 6.66 37.25
N SER A 514 -9.23 6.13 36.47
CA SER A 514 -9.18 6.06 34.99
C SER A 514 -7.88 5.49 34.41
N THR A 515 -7.13 4.71 35.20
CA THR A 515 -5.83 4.15 34.82
C THR A 515 -5.84 2.65 35.06
N TYR A 516 -5.50 1.92 34.01
CA TYR A 516 -5.57 0.46 33.95
C TYR A 516 -4.24 -0.10 33.48
N ASN A 517 -3.91 -1.28 33.97
CA ASN A 517 -2.81 -2.07 33.48
C ASN A 517 -3.39 -3.30 32.77
N VAL A 518 -3.04 -3.49 31.50
CA VAL A 518 -3.34 -4.71 30.76
C VAL A 518 -2.08 -5.54 30.64
N VAL A 519 -2.17 -6.80 31.06
CA VAL A 519 -1.17 -7.83 30.76
C VAL A 519 -1.60 -8.52 29.47
N SER A 520 -0.65 -8.75 28.57
CA SER A 520 -0.84 -9.52 27.34
C SER A 520 0.37 -10.41 27.08
N ILE A 521 0.25 -11.40 26.21
CA ILE A 521 1.30 -12.36 25.88
C ILE A 521 1.80 -12.06 24.46
N GLY A 522 3.11 -11.90 24.30
CA GLY A 522 3.73 -11.71 22.99
C GLY A 522 3.48 -12.91 22.06
N PRO A 523 3.66 -12.75 20.74
CA PRO A 523 3.22 -13.74 19.76
C PRO A 523 3.66 -15.17 20.03
N SER A 524 2.85 -16.14 19.60
CA SER A 524 3.13 -17.55 19.89
C SER A 524 4.34 -18.11 19.14
N ARG A 525 4.65 -17.58 17.95
CA ARG A 525 5.77 -18.03 17.11
C ARG A 525 6.16 -16.97 16.08
N VAL A 526 7.37 -17.10 15.55
CA VAL A 526 7.96 -16.16 14.59
C VAL A 526 7.28 -16.20 13.21
N GLU A 527 6.61 -17.31 12.88
CA GLU A 527 5.80 -17.43 11.66
C GLU A 527 4.52 -16.57 11.73
N VAL A 528 3.95 -16.42 12.94
CA VAL A 528 2.77 -15.57 13.19
C VAL A 528 3.17 -14.11 13.15
N ALA A 529 4.33 -13.74 13.67
CA ALA A 529 4.86 -12.38 13.60
C ALA A 529 6.39 -12.44 13.49
N PRO A 530 6.98 -12.20 12.31
CA PRO A 530 8.43 -12.13 12.16
C PRO A 530 9.06 -11.10 13.11
N GLN A 531 10.31 -11.31 13.48
CA GLN A 531 11.04 -10.35 14.32
C GLN A 531 11.14 -8.98 13.66
N GLY A 532 11.16 -7.93 14.47
CA GLY A 532 11.29 -6.55 14.01
C GLY A 532 10.37 -5.58 14.75
N PHE A 533 10.18 -4.41 14.16
CA PHE A 533 9.42 -3.32 14.75
C PHE A 533 7.94 -3.36 14.38
N TYR A 534 7.09 -3.18 15.39
CA TYR A 534 5.64 -3.12 15.26
C TYR A 534 5.09 -1.89 15.97
N MET A 535 3.96 -1.39 15.47
CA MET A 535 3.13 -0.43 16.18
C MET A 535 2.21 -1.19 17.14
N LEU A 536 2.34 -0.95 18.45
CA LEU A 536 1.45 -1.48 19.48
C LEU A 536 0.29 -0.51 19.73
N PHE A 537 -0.92 -1.03 19.68
CA PHE A 537 -2.16 -0.31 19.98
C PHE A 537 -2.89 -1.00 21.13
N VAL A 538 -3.39 -0.20 22.07
CA VAL A 538 -4.50 -0.61 22.93
C VAL A 538 -5.78 -0.17 22.24
N VAL A 539 -6.71 -1.10 22.01
CA VAL A 539 -7.99 -0.82 21.36
C VAL A 539 -9.10 -1.08 22.35
N HIS A 540 -9.95 -0.09 22.59
CA HIS A 540 -11.03 -0.13 23.55
C HIS A 540 -12.33 0.35 22.89
N GLY A 541 -13.35 -0.53 22.82
CA GLY A 541 -14.62 -0.22 22.12
C GLY A 541 -14.39 0.20 20.67
N GLU A 542 -13.58 -0.57 19.93
CA GLU A 542 -13.13 -0.27 18.56
C GLU A 542 -12.31 1.03 18.38
N THR A 543 -12.02 1.75 19.46
CA THR A 543 -11.26 3.01 19.44
C THR A 543 -9.81 2.75 19.83
N PRO A 544 -8.84 2.98 18.93
CA PRO A 544 -7.43 2.74 19.22
C PRO A 544 -6.78 3.91 19.97
N SER A 545 -5.73 3.60 20.73
CA SER A 545 -4.76 4.57 21.21
C SER A 545 -3.92 5.13 20.06
N THR A 546 -3.10 6.16 20.33
CA THR A 546 -1.88 6.37 19.56
C THR A 546 -0.99 5.13 19.70
N GLY A 547 -0.39 4.69 18.61
CA GLY A 547 0.51 3.55 18.57
C GLY A 547 1.83 3.83 19.30
N GLN A 548 2.45 2.78 19.84
CA GLN A 548 3.79 2.85 20.43
C GLN A 548 4.70 1.84 19.72
N TRP A 549 5.92 2.24 19.37
CA TRP A 549 6.86 1.32 18.76
C TRP A 549 7.34 0.28 19.77
N VAL A 550 7.25 -0.99 19.37
CA VAL A 550 7.79 -2.12 20.10
C VAL A 550 8.67 -2.94 19.17
N ASN A 551 9.76 -3.48 19.73
CA ASN A 551 10.62 -4.44 19.05
C ASN A 551 10.27 -5.85 19.53
N LEU A 552 9.93 -6.72 18.58
CA LEU A 552 9.64 -8.13 18.81
C LEU A 552 10.90 -8.97 18.58
N SER A 553 11.38 -9.62 19.65
CA SER A 553 12.61 -10.43 19.66
C SER A 553 12.45 -11.82 20.26
#